data_AF-A0A2Z6MQ81-F1
#
_entry.id   AF-A0A2Z6MQ81-F1
#
_cell.length_a   1.000
_cell.length_b   1.000
_cell.length_c   1.000
_cell.angle_alpha   90.00
_cell.angle_beta   90.00
_cell.angle_gamma   90.00
#
_symmetry.space_group_name_H-M   'P 1'
#
loop_
_entity.id
_entity.type
_entity.pdbx_description
1 polymer ?
#
loop_
_entity_poly.entity_id
_entity_poly.type
_entity_poly.pdbx_seq_one_letter_code
_entity_poly.pdbx_strand_id
1 'polypeptide(L)'
;MGHDCMMDGKTRMKISEADQTILASMGPESIRNVVAESSVAVFKLPEVATYLNGRECKYLQERDEARAHAKDFGERISSVEKDLSSETQALKESQATVARLEKNLQDAKEEEKALKEKVGELEEKLSSMALTPTADEEERKVDPAGTYANFTRAGLISKIYEVGDLQLEVASSSFGNALAQLQVLNPGIQLVTDGLDELKEVHDGRIATPPQEDE
;
A
#
# COMPACT_ATOMS: atom_id res chain seq x y z
N MET A 1 50.57 -14.96 41.87
CA MET A 1 51.62 -15.70 42.61
C MET A 1 51.53 -15.24 44.06
N GLY A 2 51.00 -16.06 44.97
CA GLY A 2 50.76 -15.61 46.35
C GLY A 2 50.15 -16.65 47.29
N HIS A 3 50.16 -17.94 46.92
CA HIS A 3 49.57 -19.03 47.70
C HIS A 3 50.60 -20.04 48.20
N ASP A 4 51.90 -19.67 48.21
CA ASP A 4 52.92 -20.55 48.75
C ASP A 4 52.88 -20.48 50.28
N CYS A 5 52.82 -21.65 50.91
CA CYS A 5 52.80 -21.77 52.36
C CYS A 5 54.11 -21.21 52.94
N MET A 6 54.02 -20.09 53.65
CA MET A 6 55.19 -19.37 54.17
C MET A 6 55.98 -20.15 55.23
N MET A 7 55.32 -21.09 55.93
CA MET A 7 55.91 -21.95 56.95
C MET A 7 55.26 -23.33 56.87
N ASP A 8 56.04 -24.38 56.64
CA ASP A 8 55.57 -25.77 56.70
C ASP A 8 56.00 -26.46 58.01
N GLY A 9 55.51 -27.68 58.26
CA GLY A 9 55.90 -28.47 59.43
C GLY A 9 57.38 -28.86 59.48
N LYS A 10 58.17 -28.55 58.44
CA LYS A 10 59.61 -28.80 58.36
C LYS A 10 60.43 -27.51 58.56
N THR A 11 59.79 -26.35 58.63
CA THR A 11 60.45 -25.06 58.76
C THR A 11 60.99 -24.90 60.18
N ARG A 12 62.33 -24.76 60.30
CA ARG A 12 63.00 -24.58 61.59
C ARG A 12 63.57 -23.17 61.66
N MET A 13 63.04 -22.33 62.55
CA MET A 13 63.64 -21.03 62.83
C MET A 13 64.98 -21.23 63.54
N LYS A 14 66.03 -20.59 63.02
CA LYS A 14 67.35 -20.53 63.65
C LYS A 14 67.61 -19.10 64.10
N ILE A 15 68.08 -18.95 65.33
CA ILE A 15 68.53 -17.69 65.90
C ILE A 15 70.04 -17.59 65.63
N SER A 16 70.53 -16.43 65.22
CA SER A 16 71.96 -16.24 64.95
C SER A 16 72.79 -16.43 66.23
N GLU A 17 74.06 -16.82 66.12
CA GLU A 17 74.94 -16.97 67.30
C GLU A 17 75.12 -15.64 68.06
N ALA A 18 75.09 -14.52 67.35
CA ALA A 18 75.12 -13.19 67.94
C ALA A 18 73.87 -12.94 68.80
N ASP A 19 72.68 -13.21 68.28
CA ASP A 19 71.42 -13.03 69.00
C ASP A 19 71.29 -14.00 70.19
N GLN A 20 71.80 -15.23 70.05
CA GLN A 20 71.85 -16.19 71.17
C GLN A 20 72.75 -15.68 72.30
N THR A 21 73.92 -15.13 71.97
CA THR A 21 74.85 -14.55 72.95
C THR A 21 74.22 -13.35 73.65
N ILE A 22 73.53 -12.50 72.89
CA ILE A 22 72.80 -11.35 73.44
C ILE A 22 71.70 -11.82 74.40
N LEU A 23 70.82 -12.74 73.97
CA LEU A 23 69.73 -13.25 74.81
C LEU A 23 70.23 -13.97 76.07
N ALA A 24 71.34 -14.71 75.99
CA ALA A 24 71.96 -15.37 77.13
C ALA A 24 72.56 -14.38 78.16
N SER A 25 72.95 -13.18 77.72
CA SER A 25 73.45 -12.11 78.58
C SER A 25 72.35 -11.30 79.28
N MET A 26 71.09 -11.47 78.89
CA MET A 26 69.95 -10.72 79.41
C MET A 26 69.35 -11.35 80.67
N GLY A 27 68.87 -10.51 81.60
CA GLY A 27 68.07 -10.98 82.74
C GLY A 27 66.67 -11.44 82.32
N PRO A 28 65.98 -12.25 83.16
CA PRO A 28 64.67 -12.83 82.83
C PRO A 28 63.58 -11.78 82.57
N GLU A 29 63.67 -10.60 83.20
CA GLU A 29 62.73 -9.50 83.00
C GLU A 29 62.92 -8.83 81.64
N SER A 30 64.17 -8.61 81.21
CA SER A 30 64.47 -8.07 79.87
C SER A 30 64.04 -9.03 78.76
N ILE A 31 64.22 -10.34 78.94
CA ILE A 31 63.74 -11.35 77.98
C ILE A 31 62.20 -11.29 77.87
N ARG A 32 61.48 -11.18 79.00
CA ARG A 32 60.01 -11.04 78.98
C ARG A 32 59.56 -9.78 78.24
N ASN A 33 60.25 -8.66 78.41
CA ASN A 33 59.93 -7.42 77.69
C ASN A 33 60.17 -7.55 76.18
N VAL A 34 61.29 -8.13 75.75
CA VAL A 34 61.58 -8.39 74.33
C VAL A 34 60.52 -9.32 73.72
N VAL A 35 60.14 -10.39 74.44
CA VAL A 35 59.07 -11.30 73.99
C VAL A 35 57.73 -10.57 73.90
N ALA A 36 57.36 -9.75 74.88
CA ALA A 36 56.11 -9.00 74.86
C ALA A 36 56.05 -8.00 73.70
N GLU A 37 57.11 -7.22 73.50
CA GLU A 37 57.23 -6.26 72.39
C GLU A 37 57.19 -6.97 71.03
N SER A 38 57.97 -8.05 70.88
CA SER A 38 57.99 -8.86 69.65
C SER A 38 56.65 -9.54 69.37
N SER A 39 55.94 -9.99 70.42
CA SER A 39 54.62 -10.62 70.28
C SER A 39 53.59 -9.62 69.71
N VAL A 40 53.62 -8.36 70.14
CA VAL A 40 52.76 -7.32 69.58
C VAL A 40 53.03 -7.12 68.09
N ALA A 41 54.30 -7.13 67.66
CA ALA A 41 54.64 -7.04 66.25
C ALA A 41 54.11 -8.25 65.45
N VAL A 42 54.23 -9.47 65.99
CA VAL A 42 53.70 -10.69 65.37
C VAL A 42 52.19 -10.63 65.21
N PHE A 43 51.43 -10.06 66.16
CA PHE A 43 49.97 -9.94 66.05
C PHE A 43 49.49 -8.77 65.18
N LYS A 44 50.24 -7.67 65.10
CA LYS A 44 49.92 -6.53 64.22
C LYS A 44 50.08 -6.86 62.74
N LEU A 45 51.01 -7.75 62.38
CA LEU A 45 51.23 -8.15 60.98
C LEU A 45 49.97 -8.76 60.33
N PRO A 46 49.31 -9.79 60.93
CA PRO A 46 48.03 -10.30 60.44
C PRO A 46 46.91 -9.25 60.35
N GLU A 47 46.86 -8.29 61.27
CA GLU A 47 45.86 -7.21 61.25
C GLU A 47 46.03 -6.32 60.01
N VAL A 48 47.26 -5.86 59.75
CA VAL A 48 47.58 -5.07 58.55
C VAL A 48 47.36 -5.90 57.28
N ALA A 49 47.77 -7.17 57.27
CA ALA A 49 47.56 -8.06 56.13
C ALA A 49 46.06 -8.25 55.83
N THR A 50 45.23 -8.47 56.87
CA THR A 50 43.78 -8.62 56.72
C THR A 50 43.13 -7.34 56.20
N TYR A 51 43.55 -6.18 56.72
CA TYR A 51 43.06 -4.88 56.25
C TYR A 51 43.41 -4.64 54.77
N LEU A 52 44.66 -4.91 54.37
CA LEU A 52 45.10 -4.77 52.98
C LEU A 52 44.39 -5.76 52.06
N ASN A 53 44.23 -7.01 52.47
CA ASN A 53 43.50 -8.03 51.73
C ASN A 53 42.04 -7.62 51.51
N GLY A 54 41.35 -7.15 52.56
CA GLY A 54 39.97 -6.66 52.43
C GLY A 54 39.85 -5.48 51.47
N ARG A 55 40.82 -4.56 51.49
CA ARG A 55 40.88 -3.43 50.56
C ARG A 55 41.13 -3.89 49.12
N GLU A 56 42.05 -4.83 48.91
CA GLU A 56 42.33 -5.39 47.59
C GLU A 56 41.11 -6.15 47.02
N CYS A 57 40.42 -6.95 47.85
CA CYS A 57 39.19 -7.62 47.46
C CYS A 57 38.11 -6.64 46.97
N LYS A 58 37.96 -5.49 47.65
CA LYS A 58 37.01 -4.45 47.24
C LYS A 58 37.36 -3.89 45.85
N TYR A 59 38.63 -3.56 45.59
CA TYR A 59 39.04 -3.05 44.27
C TYR A 59 38.89 -4.09 43.16
N LEU A 60 39.16 -5.37 43.45
CA LEU A 60 38.95 -6.44 42.48
C LEU A 60 37.47 -6.58 42.12
N GLN A 61 36.57 -6.50 43.11
CA GLN A 61 35.13 -6.49 42.88
C GLN A 61 34.70 -5.30 42.02
N GLU A 62 35.08 -4.07 42.40
CA GLU A 62 34.74 -2.84 41.64
C GLU A 62 35.27 -2.93 40.20
N ARG A 63 36.48 -3.45 40.00
CA ARG A 63 37.07 -3.67 38.68
C ARG A 63 36.25 -4.67 37.85
N ASP A 64 35.81 -5.77 38.46
CA ASP A 64 35.07 -6.82 37.76
C ASP A 64 33.65 -6.35 37.42
N GLU A 65 33.01 -5.58 38.29
CA GLU A 65 31.74 -4.86 38.01
C GLU A 65 31.91 -3.86 36.86
N ALA A 66 32.95 -3.03 36.88
CA ALA A 66 33.25 -2.09 35.81
C ALA A 66 33.51 -2.80 34.46
N ARG A 67 34.19 -3.95 34.49
CA ARG A 67 34.40 -4.79 33.28
C ARG A 67 33.09 -5.37 32.75
N ALA A 68 32.19 -5.79 33.63
CA ALA A 68 30.86 -6.28 33.24
C ALA A 68 30.05 -5.17 32.55
N HIS A 69 30.04 -3.95 33.13
CA HIS A 69 29.39 -2.80 32.52
C HIS A 69 30.01 -2.39 31.18
N ALA A 70 31.36 -2.38 31.08
CA ALA A 70 32.03 -2.06 29.83
C ALA A 70 31.68 -3.06 28.72
N LYS A 71 31.53 -4.35 29.06
CA LYS A 71 31.08 -5.37 28.13
C LYS A 71 29.63 -5.14 27.67
N ASP A 72 28.71 -4.90 28.60
CA ASP A 72 27.30 -4.59 28.29
C ASP A 72 27.18 -3.37 27.36
N PHE A 73 27.87 -2.28 27.67
CA PHE A 73 27.89 -1.10 26.81
C PHE A 73 28.48 -1.39 25.44
N GLY A 74 29.54 -2.19 25.37
CA GLY A 74 30.12 -2.62 24.10
C GLY A 74 29.11 -3.36 23.22
N GLU A 75 28.38 -4.31 23.79
CA GLU A 75 27.33 -5.07 23.08
C GLU A 75 26.19 -4.15 22.60
N ARG A 76 25.76 -3.20 23.43
CA ARG A 76 24.73 -2.20 23.06
C ARG A 76 25.21 -1.27 21.95
N ILE A 77 26.46 -0.81 22.00
CA ILE A 77 27.05 0.01 20.93
C ILE A 77 27.07 -0.76 19.62
N SER A 78 27.54 -2.01 19.62
CA SER A 78 27.56 -2.83 18.40
C SER A 78 26.15 -3.09 17.82
N SER A 79 25.13 -3.24 18.67
CA SER A 79 23.74 -3.33 18.21
C SER A 79 23.30 -2.03 17.54
N VAL A 80 23.51 -0.89 18.19
CA VAL A 80 23.12 0.43 17.65
C VAL A 80 23.87 0.76 16.36
N GLU A 81 25.15 0.42 16.26
CA GLU A 81 25.94 0.59 15.03
C GLU A 81 25.35 -0.20 13.86
N LYS A 82 24.93 -1.45 14.11
CA LYS A 82 24.28 -2.28 13.10
C LYS A 82 22.93 -1.69 12.67
N ASP A 83 22.12 -1.27 13.64
CA ASP A 83 20.80 -0.68 13.37
C ASP A 83 20.94 0.61 12.55
N LEU A 84 21.84 1.50 12.96
CA LEU A 84 22.10 2.78 12.28
C LEU A 84 22.66 2.56 10.86
N SER A 85 23.50 1.55 10.65
CA SER A 85 23.94 1.16 9.31
C SER A 85 22.78 0.70 8.44
N SER A 86 21.85 -0.10 8.98
CA SER A 86 20.68 -0.58 8.24
C SER A 86 19.70 0.56 7.90
N GLU A 87 19.48 1.48 8.83
CA GLU A 87 18.63 2.65 8.65
C GLU A 87 19.23 3.62 7.62
N THR A 88 20.55 3.82 7.66
CA THR A 88 21.27 4.63 6.66
C THR A 88 21.12 4.05 5.25
N GLN A 89 21.16 2.73 5.11
CA GLN A 89 20.93 2.08 3.82
C GLN A 89 19.47 2.26 3.36
N ALA A 90 18.50 2.02 4.24
CA ALA A 90 17.09 2.21 3.94
C ALA A 90 16.77 3.66 3.52
N LEU A 91 17.39 4.65 4.19
CA LEU A 91 17.26 6.07 3.84
C LEU A 91 17.82 6.38 2.45
N LYS A 92 18.96 5.79 2.07
CA LYS A 92 19.52 5.94 0.72
C LYS A 92 18.59 5.35 -0.35
N GLU A 93 18.01 4.18 -0.08
CA GLU A 93 17.06 3.51 -0.99
C GLU A 93 15.75 4.32 -1.12
N SER A 94 15.23 4.86 -0.03
CA SER A 94 14.04 5.72 -0.06
C SER A 94 14.32 7.02 -0.80
N GLN A 95 15.49 7.64 -0.60
CA GLN A 95 15.90 8.85 -1.30
C GLN A 95 16.01 8.63 -2.82
N ALA A 96 16.59 7.50 -3.24
CA ALA A 96 16.64 7.12 -4.66
C ALA A 96 15.23 6.91 -5.24
N THR A 97 14.32 6.33 -4.46
CA THR A 97 12.92 6.13 -4.87
C THR A 97 12.18 7.45 -5.03
N VAL A 98 12.37 8.38 -4.08
CA VAL A 98 11.78 9.73 -4.15
C VAL A 98 12.28 10.46 -5.40
N ALA A 99 13.58 10.47 -5.67
CA ALA A 99 14.15 11.12 -6.86
C ALA A 99 13.55 10.55 -8.17
N ARG A 100 13.30 9.24 -8.23
CA ARG A 100 12.63 8.61 -9.38
C ARG A 100 11.16 9.07 -9.50
N LEU A 101 10.44 9.11 -8.39
CA LEU A 101 9.03 9.55 -8.39
C LEU A 101 8.90 11.03 -8.75
N GLU A 102 9.82 11.88 -8.29
CA GLU A 102 9.87 13.30 -8.67
C GLU A 102 10.06 13.48 -10.18
N LYS A 103 10.97 12.70 -10.78
CA LYS A 103 11.15 12.71 -12.23
C LYS A 103 9.88 12.27 -12.96
N ASN A 104 9.30 11.14 -12.57
CA ASN A 104 8.06 10.65 -13.19
C ASN A 104 6.90 11.65 -13.07
N LEU A 105 6.81 12.36 -11.94
CA LEU A 105 5.78 13.38 -11.72
C LEU A 105 6.00 14.60 -12.63
N GLN A 106 7.25 14.98 -12.88
CA GLN A 106 7.58 16.04 -13.82
C GLN A 106 7.22 15.63 -15.26
N ASP A 107 7.61 14.43 -15.68
CA ASP A 107 7.30 13.89 -17.00
C ASP A 107 5.77 13.83 -17.21
N ALA A 108 5.01 13.34 -16.21
CA ALA A 108 3.55 13.27 -16.27
C ALA A 108 2.88 14.66 -16.35
N LYS A 109 3.43 15.69 -15.69
CA LYS A 109 2.93 17.06 -15.81
C LYS A 109 3.15 17.65 -17.19
N GLU A 110 4.26 17.31 -17.84
CA GLU A 110 4.53 17.74 -19.21
C GLU A 110 3.57 17.07 -20.20
N GLU A 111 3.28 15.79 -20.02
CA GLU A 111 2.25 15.08 -20.79
C GLU A 111 0.85 15.65 -20.57
N GLU A 112 0.47 15.95 -19.33
CA GLU A 112 -0.82 16.57 -19.00
C GLU A 112 -0.98 17.91 -19.73
N LYS A 113 0.07 18.73 -19.75
CA LYS A 113 0.06 20.01 -20.47
C LYS A 113 -0.14 19.80 -21.97
N ALA A 114 0.60 18.87 -22.58
CA ALA A 114 0.46 18.57 -24.00
C ALA A 114 -0.94 18.04 -24.36
N LEU A 115 -1.55 17.22 -23.49
CA LEU A 115 -2.92 16.76 -23.68
C LEU A 115 -3.94 17.90 -23.55
N LYS A 116 -3.76 18.81 -22.59
CA LYS A 116 -4.61 20.00 -22.46
C LYS A 116 -4.58 20.88 -23.72
N GLU A 117 -3.40 21.07 -24.31
CA GLU A 117 -3.27 21.80 -25.58
C GLU A 117 -4.05 21.10 -26.71
N LYS A 118 -3.91 19.78 -26.86
CA LYS A 118 -4.65 18.99 -27.86
C LYS A 118 -6.16 19.03 -27.66
N VAL A 119 -6.63 18.98 -26.40
CA VAL A 119 -8.07 19.09 -26.09
C VAL A 119 -8.59 20.44 -26.55
N GLY A 120 -7.88 21.54 -26.27
CA GLY A 120 -8.25 22.87 -26.77
C GLY A 120 -8.32 22.96 -28.29
N GLU A 121 -7.34 22.39 -29.00
CA GLU A 121 -7.38 22.33 -30.48
C GLU A 121 -8.59 21.54 -31.01
N LEU A 122 -8.93 20.42 -30.37
CA LEU A 122 -10.08 19.61 -30.76
C LEU A 122 -11.40 20.31 -30.47
N GLU A 123 -11.51 21.02 -29.34
CA GLU A 123 -12.68 21.84 -28.99
C GLU A 123 -12.89 22.99 -29.99
N GLU A 124 -11.82 23.64 -30.46
CA GLU A 124 -11.88 24.66 -31.51
C GLU A 124 -12.33 24.08 -32.85
N LYS A 125 -11.76 22.93 -33.25
CA LYS A 125 -12.18 22.20 -34.46
C LYS A 125 -13.66 21.78 -34.39
N LEU A 126 -14.11 21.26 -33.25
CA LEU A 126 -15.52 20.93 -33.05
C LEU A 126 -16.42 22.15 -33.18
N SER A 127 -16.03 23.28 -32.56
CA SER A 127 -16.78 24.53 -32.64
C SER A 127 -16.86 25.07 -34.08
N SER A 128 -15.79 24.95 -34.87
CA SER A 128 -15.80 25.36 -36.29
C SER A 128 -16.61 24.42 -37.18
N MET A 129 -16.66 23.11 -36.88
CA MET A 129 -17.52 22.16 -37.59
C MET A 129 -19.00 22.31 -37.24
N ALA A 130 -19.33 22.73 -36.01
CA ALA A 130 -20.69 23.05 -35.60
C ALA A 130 -21.27 24.28 -36.36
N LEU A 131 -20.45 25.00 -37.13
CA LEU A 131 -20.84 26.16 -37.95
C LEU A 131 -21.06 25.86 -39.43
N THR A 132 -21.04 24.60 -39.88
CA THR A 132 -21.50 24.25 -41.24
C THR A 132 -22.97 23.82 -41.21
N PRO A 133 -23.93 24.69 -41.59
CA PRO A 133 -25.35 24.37 -41.65
C PRO A 133 -25.69 23.62 -42.94
N THR A 134 -24.86 22.63 -43.33
CA THR A 134 -25.17 21.81 -44.50
C THR A 134 -26.36 20.89 -44.25
N ALA A 135 -26.65 20.58 -42.98
CA ALA A 135 -27.87 19.85 -42.60
C ALA A 135 -29.14 20.71 -42.78
N ASP A 136 -29.05 22.02 -42.58
CA ASP A 136 -30.19 22.95 -42.52
C ASP A 136 -30.82 23.20 -43.92
N GLU A 137 -30.02 23.12 -44.98
CA GLU A 137 -30.49 23.27 -46.37
C GLU A 137 -31.30 22.08 -46.86
N GLU A 138 -30.84 20.84 -46.61
CA GLU A 138 -31.56 19.64 -47.01
C GLU A 138 -32.82 19.42 -46.15
N GLU A 139 -32.74 19.72 -44.85
CA GLU A 139 -33.90 19.65 -43.96
C GLU A 139 -35.03 20.59 -44.39
N ARG A 140 -34.71 21.84 -44.76
CA ARG A 140 -35.70 22.80 -45.27
C ARG A 140 -36.38 22.37 -46.57
N LYS A 141 -35.75 21.52 -47.39
CA LYS A 141 -36.38 20.98 -48.61
C LYS A 141 -37.48 19.97 -48.27
N VAL A 142 -37.26 19.12 -47.26
CA VAL A 142 -38.18 18.03 -46.91
C VAL A 142 -39.19 18.42 -45.82
N ASP A 143 -38.88 19.39 -44.97
CA ASP A 143 -39.79 19.95 -43.97
C ASP A 143 -39.79 21.51 -44.01
N PRO A 144 -40.44 22.12 -45.01
CA PRO A 144 -40.47 23.58 -45.15
C PRO A 144 -41.18 24.29 -43.99
N ALA A 145 -42.06 23.57 -43.27
CA ALA A 145 -42.80 24.09 -42.13
C ALA A 145 -42.01 24.00 -40.82
N GLY A 146 -40.88 23.29 -40.81
CA GLY A 146 -40.05 23.06 -39.61
C GLY A 146 -40.80 22.30 -38.52
N THR A 147 -41.76 21.45 -38.90
CA THR A 147 -42.58 20.67 -37.97
C THR A 147 -41.71 19.73 -37.12
N TYR A 148 -40.64 19.21 -37.71
CA TYR A 148 -39.75 18.22 -37.14
C TYR A 148 -38.39 18.78 -36.69
N ALA A 149 -38.13 20.07 -36.94
CA ALA A 149 -36.86 20.73 -36.64
C ALA A 149 -36.42 20.65 -35.17
N ASN A 150 -37.38 20.49 -34.25
CA ASN A 150 -37.12 20.37 -32.81
C ASN A 150 -37.17 18.92 -32.29
N PHE A 151 -37.38 17.94 -33.15
CA PHE A 151 -37.47 16.55 -32.72
C PHE A 151 -36.06 16.00 -32.48
N THR A 152 -35.88 15.33 -31.34
CA THR A 152 -34.69 14.50 -31.13
C THR A 152 -34.75 13.28 -32.06
N ARG A 153 -33.62 12.62 -32.33
CA ARG A 153 -33.61 11.36 -33.10
C ARG A 153 -34.62 10.34 -32.56
N ALA A 154 -34.72 10.21 -31.24
CA ALA A 154 -35.69 9.33 -30.61
C ALA A 154 -37.13 9.80 -30.86
N GLY A 155 -37.39 11.10 -30.78
CA GLY A 155 -38.70 11.68 -31.10
C GLY A 155 -39.13 11.45 -32.55
N LEU A 156 -38.21 11.63 -33.51
CA LEU A 156 -38.48 11.37 -34.93
C LEU A 156 -38.88 9.91 -35.15
N ILE A 157 -38.10 8.98 -34.57
CA ILE A 157 -38.39 7.54 -34.65
C ILE A 157 -39.78 7.24 -34.10
N SER A 158 -40.12 7.78 -32.92
CA SER A 158 -41.45 7.60 -32.34
C SER A 158 -42.56 8.12 -33.24
N LYS A 159 -42.36 9.26 -33.91
CA LYS A 159 -43.38 9.84 -34.79
C LYS A 159 -43.61 9.03 -36.07
N ILE A 160 -42.55 8.42 -36.61
CA ILE A 160 -42.65 7.50 -37.75
C ILE A 160 -43.54 6.31 -37.39
N TYR A 161 -43.33 5.70 -36.21
CA TYR A 161 -44.18 4.61 -35.74
C TYR A 161 -45.63 5.06 -35.54
N GLU A 162 -45.86 6.21 -34.90
CA GLU A 162 -47.21 6.74 -34.70
C GLU A 162 -47.97 6.95 -36.02
N VAL A 163 -47.31 7.53 -37.04
CA VAL A 163 -47.92 7.72 -38.36
C VAL A 163 -48.17 6.38 -39.06
N GLY A 164 -47.23 5.43 -38.94
CA GLY A 164 -47.39 4.08 -39.48
C GLY A 164 -48.58 3.34 -38.87
N ASP A 165 -48.72 3.36 -37.55
CA ASP A 165 -49.83 2.74 -36.83
C ASP A 165 -51.17 3.38 -37.20
N LEU A 166 -51.22 4.71 -37.31
CA LEU A 166 -52.43 5.43 -37.73
C LEU A 166 -52.86 5.05 -39.15
N GLN A 167 -51.90 4.94 -40.08
CA GLN A 167 -52.18 4.54 -41.46
C GLN A 167 -52.72 3.10 -41.52
N LEU A 168 -52.15 2.20 -40.72
CA LEU A 168 -52.63 0.83 -40.62
C LEU A 168 -54.08 0.78 -40.11
N GLU A 169 -54.39 1.49 -39.02
CA GLU A 169 -55.76 1.54 -38.48
C GLU A 169 -56.78 2.09 -39.49
N VAL A 170 -56.41 3.12 -40.24
CA VAL A 170 -57.26 3.70 -41.30
C VAL A 170 -57.49 2.68 -42.42
N ALA A 171 -56.46 1.93 -42.82
CA ALA A 171 -56.57 0.88 -43.83
C ALA A 171 -57.49 -0.26 -43.36
N SER A 172 -57.32 -0.77 -42.15
CA SER A 172 -58.17 -1.82 -41.57
C SER A 172 -59.63 -1.40 -41.49
N SER A 173 -59.88 -0.17 -41.04
CA SER A 173 -61.23 0.39 -40.94
C SER A 173 -61.90 0.53 -42.32
N SER A 174 -61.15 1.05 -43.31
CA SER A 174 -61.62 1.15 -44.70
C SER A 174 -61.95 -0.22 -45.29
N PHE A 175 -61.08 -1.21 -45.04
CA PHE A 175 -61.26 -2.59 -45.48
C PHE A 175 -62.52 -3.23 -44.89
N GLY A 176 -62.68 -3.15 -43.57
CA GLY A 176 -63.86 -3.66 -42.88
C GLY A 176 -65.15 -2.99 -43.36
N ASN A 177 -65.10 -1.68 -43.62
CA ASN A 177 -66.22 -0.94 -44.21
C ASN A 177 -66.57 -1.42 -45.64
N ALA A 178 -65.57 -1.68 -46.48
CA ALA A 178 -65.79 -2.25 -47.82
C ALA A 178 -66.42 -3.65 -47.75
N LEU A 179 -65.96 -4.50 -46.82
CA LEU A 179 -66.55 -5.82 -46.60
C LEU A 179 -68.02 -5.73 -46.16
N ALA A 180 -68.34 -4.80 -45.26
CA ALA A 180 -69.71 -4.55 -44.83
C ALA A 180 -70.60 -4.09 -45.99
N GLN A 181 -70.11 -3.20 -46.85
CA GLN A 181 -70.83 -2.79 -48.06
C GLN A 181 -71.11 -3.96 -49.00
N LEU A 182 -70.13 -4.86 -49.21
CA LEU A 182 -70.30 -6.05 -50.04
C LEU A 182 -71.36 -7.02 -49.49
N GLN A 183 -71.42 -7.19 -48.17
CA GLN A 183 -72.44 -8.01 -47.52
C GLN A 183 -73.85 -7.43 -47.73
N VAL A 184 -74.01 -6.10 -47.65
CA VAL A 184 -75.29 -5.42 -47.88
C VAL A 184 -75.75 -5.57 -49.34
N LEU A 185 -74.82 -5.45 -50.30
CA LEU A 185 -75.14 -5.53 -51.73
C LEU A 185 -75.49 -6.94 -52.21
N ASN A 186 -75.14 -7.99 -51.45
CA ASN A 186 -75.36 -9.39 -51.82
C ASN A 186 -76.26 -10.12 -50.81
N PRO A 187 -77.55 -9.75 -50.69
CA PRO A 187 -78.45 -10.37 -49.72
C PRO A 187 -78.69 -11.86 -50.03
N GLY A 188 -78.53 -12.71 -49.02
CA GLY A 188 -78.75 -14.16 -49.13
C GLY A 188 -77.54 -14.98 -49.59
N ILE A 189 -76.39 -14.35 -49.87
CA ILE A 189 -75.11 -15.01 -50.17
C ILE A 189 -74.20 -14.88 -48.95
N GLN A 190 -73.75 -15.99 -48.38
CA GLN A 190 -72.75 -15.98 -47.31
C GLN A 190 -71.35 -15.84 -47.93
N LEU A 191 -70.73 -14.66 -47.78
CA LEU A 191 -69.37 -14.43 -48.24
C LEU A 191 -68.40 -15.29 -47.41
N VAL A 192 -67.51 -16.02 -48.09
CA VAL A 192 -66.39 -16.71 -47.45
C VAL A 192 -65.32 -15.67 -47.14
N THR A 193 -65.11 -15.39 -45.86
CA THR A 193 -64.11 -14.42 -45.39
C THR A 193 -62.82 -15.10 -44.91
N ASP A 194 -62.74 -16.41 -44.99
CA ASP A 194 -61.57 -17.16 -44.53
C ASP A 194 -60.34 -16.82 -45.38
N GLY A 195 -59.28 -16.37 -44.71
CA GLY A 195 -58.01 -15.99 -45.34
C GLY A 195 -57.96 -14.56 -45.89
N LEU A 196 -59.08 -13.83 -45.80
CA LEU A 196 -59.19 -12.42 -46.16
C LEU A 196 -58.36 -11.56 -45.20
N ASP A 197 -57.54 -10.66 -45.75
CA ASP A 197 -56.57 -9.87 -44.99
C ASP A 197 -56.27 -8.59 -45.79
N GLU A 198 -56.12 -7.47 -45.08
CA GLU A 198 -55.88 -6.15 -45.67
C GLU A 198 -54.53 -6.05 -46.40
N LEU A 199 -53.57 -6.89 -46.03
CA LEU A 199 -52.23 -6.95 -46.61
C LEU A 199 -52.10 -8.06 -47.67
N LYS A 200 -53.21 -8.71 -48.05
CA LYS A 200 -53.19 -9.74 -49.10
C LYS A 200 -53.81 -9.23 -50.40
N GLU A 201 -53.34 -9.83 -51.49
CA GLU A 201 -53.76 -9.51 -52.84
C GLU A 201 -54.45 -10.70 -53.51
N VAL A 202 -55.18 -10.44 -54.59
CA VAL A 202 -55.79 -11.50 -55.41
C VAL A 202 -54.94 -11.73 -56.66
N HIS A 203 -54.29 -12.88 -56.74
CA HIS A 203 -53.51 -13.34 -57.90
C HIS A 203 -54.16 -14.58 -58.49
N ASP A 204 -54.45 -14.58 -59.79
CA ASP A 204 -55.10 -15.69 -60.52
C ASP A 204 -56.36 -16.25 -59.83
N GLY A 205 -57.15 -15.37 -59.19
CA GLY A 205 -58.38 -15.74 -58.48
C GLY A 205 -58.17 -16.38 -57.10
N ARG A 206 -56.96 -16.31 -56.53
CA ARG A 206 -56.64 -16.76 -55.17
C ARG A 206 -56.06 -15.63 -54.32
N ILE A 207 -56.39 -15.64 -53.02
CA ILE A 207 -55.81 -14.71 -52.06
C ILE A 207 -54.39 -15.16 -51.74
N ALA A 208 -53.41 -14.29 -51.95
CA ALA A 208 -51.99 -14.54 -51.70
C ALA A 208 -51.35 -13.34 -50.99
N THR A 209 -50.29 -13.61 -50.24
CA THR A 209 -49.44 -12.54 -49.69
C THR A 209 -48.64 -11.92 -50.85
N PRO A 210 -48.60 -10.58 -50.97
CA PRO A 210 -47.78 -9.94 -51.99
C PRO A 210 -46.31 -10.36 -51.84
N PRO A 211 -45.55 -10.43 -52.96
CA PRO A 211 -44.12 -10.66 -52.88
C PRO A 211 -43.48 -9.57 -52.00
N GLN A 212 -42.53 -9.95 -51.15
CA GLN A 212 -41.73 -8.93 -50.45
C GLN A 212 -40.93 -8.17 -51.52
N GLU A 213 -41.14 -6.87 -51.62
CA GLU A 213 -40.19 -6.02 -52.34
C GLU A 213 -38.88 -6.07 -51.54
N ASP A 214 -37.82 -6.62 -52.16
CA ASP A 214 -36.48 -6.53 -51.62
C ASP A 214 -36.10 -5.04 -51.50
N GLU A 215 -35.63 -4.65 -50.32
CA GLU A 215 -35.25 -3.28 -49.92
C GLU A 215 -34.15 -2.66 -50.80
#